data_AF-A0A161ZKT5-F1
#
_entry.id   AF-A0A161ZKT5-F1
#
_cell.length_a   1.000
_cell.length_b   1.000
_cell.length_c   1.000
_cell.angle_alpha   90.00
_cell.angle_beta   90.00
_cell.angle_gamma   90.00
#
_symmetry.space_group_name_H-M   'P 1'
#
loop_
_entity.id
_entity.type
_entity.pdbx_description
1 polymer ?
#
loop_
_entity_poly.entity_id
_entity_poly.type
_entity_poly.pdbx_seq_one_letter_code
_entity_poly.pdbx_strand_id
1 'polypeptide(L)'
;MFYGSSRRELRTYDEWRTAVAAKVQGTWNLHHATLAAGIKRDFFILFSSMSGVTRQAGQANYAGANTFLDSFVQYRTSLGLAASSLDIGAVQDVSYVSQDDALLKRMKLASASGITEPELMEAVSAAPLFPATSRTSCDTLAEPFVDKNTIAQGISTAIPLSSSESRAFWRKDVGMAA
;
A
#
# COMPACT_ATOMS: atom_id res chain seq x y z
N MET A 1 -3.25 19.48 -1.58
CA MET A 1 -3.11 20.17 -2.87
C MET A 1 -3.38 19.15 -3.97
N PHE A 2 -4.60 19.11 -4.49
CA PHE A 2 -4.96 18.34 -5.68
C PHE A 2 -5.79 19.26 -6.56
N TYR A 3 -5.30 19.52 -7.77
CA TYR A 3 -6.05 20.26 -8.78
C TYR A 3 -6.61 19.30 -9.81
N GLY A 4 -7.81 19.60 -10.29
CA GLY A 4 -8.56 18.80 -11.24
C GLY A 4 -8.08 18.94 -12.68
N SER A 5 -8.50 17.94 -13.46
CA SER A 5 -8.73 17.93 -14.91
C SER A 5 -7.55 18.18 -15.88
N SER A 6 -7.26 17.08 -16.60
CA SER A 6 -6.74 16.97 -17.97
C SER A 6 -5.24 16.66 -18.13
N ARG A 7 -5.00 15.57 -18.90
CA ARG A 7 -3.77 15.18 -19.62
C ARG A 7 -2.40 15.49 -18.98
N ARG A 8 -1.72 14.41 -18.54
CA ARG A 8 -0.25 14.27 -18.53
C ARG A 8 0.51 15.55 -18.10
N GLU A 9 0.22 16.08 -16.91
CA GLU A 9 1.13 17.05 -16.31
C GLU A 9 2.37 16.32 -15.80
N LEU A 10 3.52 16.61 -16.42
CA LEU A 10 4.82 16.16 -15.94
C LEU A 10 5.12 16.94 -14.65
N ARG A 11 5.09 16.26 -13.50
CA ARG A 11 5.56 16.87 -12.25
C ARG A 11 7.04 17.20 -12.38
N THR A 12 7.45 18.30 -11.75
CA THR A 12 8.87 18.63 -11.66
C THR A 12 9.60 17.55 -10.85
N TYR A 13 10.90 17.40 -11.09
CA TYR A 13 11.72 16.43 -10.36
C TYR A 13 11.68 16.67 -8.84
N ASP A 14 11.62 17.93 -8.39
CA ASP A 14 11.57 18.27 -6.97
C ASP A 14 10.21 17.95 -6.31
N GLU A 15 9.10 18.16 -7.02
CA GLU A 15 7.78 17.72 -6.55
C GLU A 15 7.68 16.20 -6.49
N TRP A 16 8.32 15.50 -7.43
CA TRP A 16 8.44 14.04 -7.41
C TRP A 16 9.22 13.59 -6.16
N ARG A 17 10.41 14.17 -5.93
CA ARG A 17 11.27 13.80 -4.80
C ARG A 17 10.62 14.08 -3.46
N THR A 18 9.92 15.20 -3.31
CA THR A 18 9.28 15.57 -2.04
C THR A 18 8.30 14.50 -1.56
N ALA A 19 7.46 13.98 -2.46
CA ALA A 19 6.49 12.94 -2.12
C ALA A 19 7.14 11.59 -1.78
N VAL A 20 8.26 11.27 -2.43
CA VAL A 20 8.98 10.00 -2.29
C VAL A 20 9.91 10.01 -1.08
N ALA A 21 10.55 11.13 -0.79
CA ALA A 21 11.59 11.26 0.23
C ALA A 21 11.09 10.90 1.64
N ALA A 22 9.88 11.31 2.00
CA ALA A 22 9.30 10.99 3.31
C ALA A 22 9.18 9.48 3.53
N LYS A 23 8.79 8.72 2.49
CA LYS A 23 8.65 7.27 2.55
C LYS A 23 9.98 6.54 2.38
N VAL A 24 10.80 6.94 1.40
CA VAL A 24 12.06 6.26 1.12
C VAL A 24 13.14 6.61 2.14
N GLN A 25 13.52 7.88 2.19
CA GLN A 25 14.58 8.34 3.09
C GLN A 25 14.14 8.24 4.56
N GLY A 26 12.88 8.56 4.87
CA GLY A 26 12.34 8.43 6.21
C GLY A 26 12.42 6.99 6.74
N THR A 27 12.04 6.01 5.92
CA THR A 27 12.15 4.58 6.28
C THR A 27 13.59 4.16 6.50
N TRP A 28 14.53 4.61 5.65
CA TRP A 28 15.95 4.30 5.82
C TRP A 28 16.52 4.90 7.11
N ASN A 29 16.16 6.14 7.41
CA ASN A 29 16.57 6.81 8.64
C ASN A 29 16.03 6.06 9.87
N LEU A 30 14.76 5.66 9.86
CA LEU A 30 14.17 4.90 10.96
C LEU A 30 14.83 3.53 11.10
N HIS A 31 15.13 2.85 9.98
CA HIS A 31 15.86 1.59 10.00
C HIS A 31 17.20 1.71 10.71
N HIS A 32 18.03 2.66 10.29
CA HIS A 32 19.33 2.89 10.90
C HIS A 32 19.24 3.32 12.37
N ALA A 33 18.28 4.17 12.71
CA ALA A 33 18.04 4.57 14.09
C ALA A 33 17.67 3.38 14.99
N THR A 34 16.78 2.49 14.53
CA THR A 34 16.41 1.27 15.29
C THR A 34 17.61 0.33 15.47
N LEU A 35 18.46 0.18 14.45
CA LEU A 35 19.68 -0.62 14.55
C LEU A 35 20.67 -0.03 15.55
N ALA A 36 20.90 1.29 15.49
CA ALA A 36 21.80 1.99 16.41
C ALA A 36 21.30 1.91 17.87
N ALA A 37 19.98 1.93 18.08
CA ALA A 37 19.35 1.76 19.39
C ALA A 37 19.27 0.30 19.86
N GLY A 38 19.65 -0.68 19.04
CA GLY A 38 19.54 -2.10 19.39
C GLY A 38 18.12 -2.68 19.35
N ILE A 39 17.15 -1.96 18.79
CA ILE A 39 15.74 -2.34 18.67
C ILE A 39 15.57 -3.30 17.48
N LYS A 40 15.42 -4.60 17.75
CA LYS A 40 15.37 -5.64 16.71
C LYS A 40 14.02 -6.35 16.56
N ARG A 41 13.22 -6.47 17.61
CA ARG A 41 12.10 -7.44 17.69
C ARG A 41 10.76 -6.87 18.17
N ASP A 42 10.65 -5.59 18.47
CA ASP A 42 9.40 -5.01 19.00
C ASP A 42 8.32 -4.91 17.91
N PHE A 43 8.44 -3.91 17.04
CA PHE A 43 7.60 -3.75 15.85
C PHE A 43 8.24 -2.73 14.92
N PHE A 44 7.91 -2.82 13.63
CA PHE A 44 8.27 -1.79 12.65
C PHE A 44 7.18 -1.78 11.58
N ILE A 45 6.22 -0.87 11.70
CA ILE A 45 5.02 -0.86 10.87
C ILE A 45 5.11 0.30 9.89
N LEU A 46 5.02 0.01 8.60
CA LEU A 46 4.99 0.99 7.54
C LEU A 46 3.58 1.10 6.97
N PHE A 47 3.03 2.31 6.95
CA PHE A 47 1.76 2.59 6.29
C PHE A 47 2.02 2.84 4.81
N SER A 48 1.69 1.83 4.00
CA SER A 48 1.72 1.85 2.55
C SER A 48 0.33 2.17 2.01
N SER A 49 0.02 1.80 0.78
CA SER A 49 -1.26 2.06 0.16
C SER A 49 -1.52 1.04 -0.92
N MET A 50 -2.80 0.70 -1.10
CA MET A 50 -3.25 -0.14 -2.21
C MET A 50 -2.84 0.38 -3.60
N SER A 51 -2.49 1.67 -3.72
CA SER A 51 -1.91 2.24 -4.95
C SER A 51 -0.49 1.73 -5.30
N GLY A 52 0.24 1.15 -4.35
CA GLY A 52 1.52 0.47 -4.59
C GLY A 52 1.35 -0.90 -5.26
N VAL A 53 0.20 -1.54 -5.01
CA VAL A 53 -0.19 -2.84 -5.56
C VAL A 53 -0.96 -2.70 -6.87
N THR A 54 -1.88 -1.73 -6.92
CA THR A 54 -2.76 -1.49 -8.06
C THR A 54 -2.28 -0.30 -8.89
N ARG A 55 -2.03 -0.50 -10.18
CA ARG A 55 -1.49 0.57 -11.04
C ARG A 55 -2.57 1.60 -11.38
N GLN A 56 -2.51 2.76 -10.74
CA GLN A 56 -3.39 3.90 -11.07
C GLN A 56 -2.64 4.98 -11.88
N ALA A 57 -3.16 5.33 -13.05
CA ALA A 57 -2.59 6.37 -13.91
C ALA A 57 -2.55 7.72 -13.18
N GLY A 58 -1.41 8.44 -13.28
CA GLY A 58 -1.21 9.75 -12.65
C GLY A 58 -0.65 9.73 -11.22
N GLN A 59 -0.44 8.54 -10.63
CA GLN A 59 0.11 8.40 -9.28
C GLN A 59 1.45 7.64 -9.23
N ALA A 60 2.22 7.62 -10.32
CA ALA A 60 3.45 6.82 -10.42
C ALA A 60 4.48 7.09 -9.30
N ASN A 61 4.59 8.34 -8.83
CA ASN A 61 5.50 8.70 -7.75
C ASN A 61 5.03 8.18 -6.38
N TYR A 62 3.74 8.31 -6.09
CA TYR A 62 3.13 7.81 -4.85
C TYR A 62 3.10 6.28 -4.82
N ALA A 63 2.66 5.66 -5.92
CA ALA A 63 2.69 4.21 -6.11
C ALA A 63 4.11 3.67 -5.93
N GLY A 64 5.11 4.26 -6.61
CA GLY A 64 6.51 3.84 -6.48
C GLY A 64 7.06 3.97 -5.05
N ALA A 65 6.68 5.03 -4.33
CA ALA A 65 7.07 5.18 -2.93
C ALA A 65 6.44 4.13 -2.01
N ASN A 66 5.20 3.70 -2.28
CA ASN A 66 4.52 2.63 -1.54
C ASN A 66 5.09 1.25 -1.88
N THR A 67 5.31 0.96 -3.17
CA THR A 67 6.00 -0.27 -3.61
C THR A 67 7.39 -0.41 -2.97
N PHE A 68 8.10 0.71 -2.76
CA PHE A 68 9.35 0.71 -2.00
C PHE A 68 9.15 0.25 -0.54
N LEU A 69 8.09 0.68 0.15
CA LEU A 69 7.82 0.26 1.53
C LEU A 69 7.55 -1.24 1.60
N ASP A 70 6.74 -1.77 0.67
CA ASP A 70 6.43 -3.20 0.62
C ASP A 70 7.69 -4.02 0.36
N SER A 71 8.53 -3.57 -0.58
CA SER A 71 9.82 -4.20 -0.87
C SER A 71 10.80 -4.07 0.31
N PHE A 72 10.75 -2.96 1.04
CA PHE A 72 11.60 -2.74 2.20
C PHE A 72 11.26 -3.68 3.35
N VAL A 73 9.98 -3.99 3.55
CA VAL A 73 9.56 -4.98 4.55
C VAL A 73 10.21 -6.32 4.26
N GLN A 74 10.17 -6.79 3.01
CA GLN A 74 10.84 -8.03 2.60
C GLN A 74 12.35 -7.99 2.85
N TYR A 75 13.00 -6.87 2.53
CA TYR A 75 14.42 -6.67 2.83
C TYR A 75 14.68 -6.76 4.34
N ARG A 76 13.93 -6.01 5.15
CA ARG A 76 14.17 -5.91 6.60
C ARG A 76 13.86 -7.22 7.32
N THR A 77 12.80 -7.94 6.92
CA THR A 77 12.48 -9.26 7.48
C THR A 77 13.52 -10.31 7.09
N SER A 78 14.10 -10.23 5.89
CA SER A 78 15.19 -11.14 5.47
C SER A 78 16.44 -11.01 6.36
N LEU A 79 16.63 -9.85 7.02
CA LEU A 79 17.67 -9.63 8.02
C LEU A 79 17.29 -10.16 9.41
N GLY A 80 16.14 -10.83 9.54
CA GLY A 80 15.59 -11.29 10.81
C GLY A 80 15.06 -10.15 11.70
N LEU A 81 14.79 -8.97 11.15
CA LEU A 81 14.27 -7.82 11.90
C LEU A 81 12.75 -7.73 11.73
N ALA A 82 12.05 -7.27 12.77
CA ALA A 82 10.61 -7.01 12.66
C ALA A 82 10.33 -5.95 11.59
N ALA A 83 9.37 -6.22 10.70
CA ALA A 83 8.81 -5.26 9.73
C ALA A 83 7.47 -5.76 9.19
N SER A 84 6.51 -4.85 9.01
CA SER A 84 5.24 -5.12 8.33
C SER A 84 4.77 -3.89 7.53
N SER A 85 4.16 -4.12 6.37
CA SER A 85 3.55 -3.08 5.51
C SER A 85 2.03 -3.19 5.59
N LEU A 86 1.36 -2.05 5.72
CA LEU A 86 -0.10 -1.95 5.69
C LEU A 86 -0.52 -1.23 4.41
N ASP A 87 -0.95 -2.01 3.40
CA ASP A 87 -1.49 -1.51 2.14
C ASP A 87 -2.95 -1.10 2.34
N ILE A 88 -3.14 0.13 2.77
CA ILE A 88 -4.46 0.66 3.08
C ILE A 88 -5.11 1.36 1.87
N GLY A 89 -6.36 1.02 1.61
CA GLY A 89 -7.27 1.81 0.78
C GLY A 89 -7.62 3.15 1.46
N ALA A 90 -8.45 3.98 0.81
CA ALA A 90 -8.83 5.26 1.41
C ALA A 90 -9.62 5.05 2.72
N VAL A 91 -9.23 5.71 3.79
CA VAL A 91 -9.91 5.59 5.09
C VAL A 91 -11.22 6.37 5.05
N GLN A 92 -12.37 5.72 5.18
CA GLN A 92 -13.67 6.37 5.02
C GLN A 92 -13.97 7.42 6.11
N ASP A 93 -13.44 7.22 7.31
CA ASP A 93 -13.89 7.97 8.48
C ASP A 93 -13.01 9.20 8.80
N VAL A 94 -11.80 9.27 8.24
CA VAL A 94 -10.76 10.24 8.67
C VAL A 94 -10.01 10.92 7.51
N SER A 95 -10.25 10.49 6.26
CA SER A 95 -9.58 11.07 5.08
C SER A 95 -10.30 12.31 4.57
N TYR A 96 -9.60 13.18 3.83
CA TYR A 96 -10.21 14.21 2.97
C TYR A 96 -11.34 13.67 2.07
N VAL A 97 -11.28 12.38 1.73
CA VAL A 97 -12.30 11.63 0.99
C VAL A 97 -13.68 11.62 1.67
N SER A 98 -13.74 11.69 3.01
CA SER A 98 -15.00 11.69 3.78
C SER A 98 -15.78 12.99 3.66
N GLN A 99 -15.15 14.06 3.14
CA GLN A 99 -15.75 15.39 3.02
C GLN A 99 -16.44 15.62 1.66
N ASP A 100 -16.37 14.66 0.73
CA ASP A 100 -16.97 14.76 -0.62
C ASP A 100 -17.83 13.53 -0.94
N ASP A 101 -19.15 13.69 -0.82
CA ASP A 101 -20.15 12.66 -1.14
C ASP A 101 -20.08 12.15 -2.59
N ALA A 102 -19.70 13.02 -3.53
CA ALA A 102 -19.57 12.65 -4.93
C ALA A 102 -18.31 11.79 -5.16
N LEU A 103 -17.23 12.08 -4.44
CA LEU A 103 -16.03 11.26 -4.42
C LEU A 103 -16.29 9.89 -3.78
N LEU A 104 -16.99 9.84 -2.64
CA LEU A 104 -17.40 8.58 -1.99
C LEU A 104 -18.26 7.70 -2.90
N LYS A 105 -19.25 8.29 -3.59
CA LYS A 105 -20.07 7.56 -4.58
C LYS A 105 -19.22 7.01 -5.72
N ARG A 106 -18.28 7.79 -6.25
CA ARG A 106 -17.36 7.33 -7.31
C ARG A 106 -16.45 6.21 -6.81
N MET A 107 -15.96 6.29 -5.58
CA MET A 107 -15.13 5.26 -4.97
C MET A 107 -15.88 3.95 -4.79
N LYS A 108 -17.10 3.99 -4.25
CA LYS A 108 -17.97 2.80 -4.14
C LYS A 108 -18.24 2.16 -5.50
N LEU A 109 -18.51 2.98 -6.52
CA LEU A 109 -18.71 2.48 -7.89
C LEU A 109 -17.43 1.89 -8.50
N ALA A 110 -16.25 2.38 -8.12
CA ALA A 110 -14.97 1.85 -8.57
C ALA A 110 -14.50 0.64 -7.74
N SER A 111 -15.34 0.07 -6.88
CA SER A 111 -15.01 -1.00 -5.94
C SER A 111 -13.92 -0.60 -4.91
N ALA A 112 -13.61 0.69 -4.77
CA ALA A 112 -12.78 1.19 -3.69
C ALA A 112 -13.67 1.37 -2.45
N SER A 113 -13.91 0.29 -1.71
CA SER A 113 -14.80 0.32 -0.54
C SER A 113 -14.23 1.06 0.65
N GLY A 114 -13.01 1.59 0.57
CA GLY A 114 -12.33 2.24 1.70
C GLY A 114 -12.16 1.31 2.91
N ILE A 115 -11.51 1.81 3.96
CA ILE A 115 -11.37 1.11 5.24
C ILE A 115 -11.98 1.93 6.37
N THR A 116 -12.54 1.24 7.36
CA THR A 116 -13.00 1.83 8.62
C THR A 116 -11.85 1.91 9.63
N GLU A 117 -11.99 2.76 10.65
CA GLU A 117 -11.00 2.83 11.74
C GLU A 117 -10.80 1.49 12.48
N PRO A 118 -11.85 0.72 12.83
CA PRO A 118 -11.67 -0.59 13.46
C PRO A 118 -10.86 -1.58 12.61
N GLU A 119 -11.10 -1.63 11.30
CA GLU A 119 -10.35 -2.50 10.38
C GLU A 119 -8.86 -2.11 10.32
N LEU A 120 -8.57 -0.81 10.33
CA LEU A 120 -7.20 -0.30 10.40
C LEU A 120 -6.52 -0.71 11.71
N MET A 121 -7.21 -0.55 12.83
CA MET A 121 -6.68 -0.88 14.15
C MET A 121 -6.46 -2.39 14.33
N GLU A 122 -7.30 -3.22 13.71
CA GLU A 122 -7.10 -4.67 13.64
C GLU A 122 -5.81 -5.00 12.88
N ALA A 123 -5.56 -4.37 11.72
CA ALA A 123 -4.34 -4.59 10.95
C ALA A 123 -3.08 -4.16 11.72
N VAL A 124 -3.12 -3.02 12.40
CA VAL A 124 -2.03 -2.53 13.25
C VAL A 124 -1.76 -3.51 14.39
N SER A 125 -2.80 -4.05 15.01
CA SER A 125 -2.67 -5.01 16.12
C SER A 125 -2.15 -6.37 15.65
N ALA A 126 -2.49 -6.78 14.42
CA ALA A 126 -2.03 -8.04 13.83
C ALA A 126 -0.59 -7.95 13.30
N ALA A 127 -0.14 -6.78 12.85
CA ALA A 127 1.17 -6.60 12.21
C ALA A 127 2.38 -7.14 13.00
N PRO A 128 2.47 -6.98 14.34
CA PRO A 128 3.57 -7.55 15.14
C PRO A 128 3.51 -9.07 15.31
N LEU A 129 2.38 -9.72 15.01
CA LEU A 129 2.21 -11.17 15.16
C LEU A 129 2.90 -11.96 14.05
N PHE A 130 3.26 -11.30 12.95
CA PHE A 130 3.94 -11.94 11.82
C PHE A 130 5.46 -11.99 12.05
N PRO A 131 6.06 -13.18 12.13
CA PRO A 131 7.50 -13.30 12.36
C PRO A 131 8.29 -12.80 11.15
N ALA A 132 9.52 -12.35 11.40
CA ALA A 132 10.46 -12.04 10.33
C ALA A 132 10.66 -13.28 9.42
N THR A 133 10.38 -13.11 8.13
CA THR A 133 10.45 -14.17 7.12
C THR A 133 11.89 -14.38 6.63
N SER A 134 12.32 -15.65 6.58
CA SER A 134 13.63 -16.05 6.03
C SER A 134 13.59 -16.39 4.53
N ARG A 135 12.38 -16.46 3.94
CA ARG A 135 12.21 -16.96 2.57
C ARG A 135 12.34 -15.81 1.57
N THR A 136 13.51 -15.71 0.94
CA THR A 136 13.84 -14.71 -0.10
C THR A 136 13.70 -15.23 -1.53
N SER A 137 13.43 -16.53 -1.73
CA SER A 137 13.25 -17.10 -3.07
C SER A 137 11.95 -17.90 -3.19
N CYS A 138 11.24 -17.59 -4.27
CA CYS A 138 10.03 -18.25 -4.74
C CYS A 138 10.17 -18.34 -6.27
N ASP A 139 9.99 -19.54 -6.84
CA ASP A 139 9.81 -19.65 -8.28
C ASP A 139 8.37 -19.24 -8.60
N THR A 140 8.20 -17.99 -9.02
CA THR A 140 6.88 -17.43 -9.31
C THR A 140 6.21 -18.05 -10.53
N LEU A 141 6.93 -18.86 -11.32
CA LEU A 141 6.34 -19.67 -12.39
C LEU A 141 5.72 -20.97 -11.85
N ALA A 142 6.17 -21.45 -10.70
CA ALA A 142 5.73 -22.71 -10.09
C ALA A 142 4.73 -22.49 -8.95
N GLU A 143 4.92 -21.46 -8.11
CA GLU A 143 4.05 -21.15 -6.99
C GLU A 143 3.80 -19.63 -6.87
N PRO A 144 2.60 -19.20 -6.41
CA PRO A 144 2.33 -17.79 -6.19
C PRO A 144 3.20 -17.25 -5.04
N PHE A 145 3.77 -16.06 -5.25
CA PHE A 145 4.50 -15.35 -4.19
C PHE A 145 3.53 -14.74 -3.19
N VAL A 146 3.80 -14.97 -1.89
CA VAL A 146 3.04 -14.39 -0.79
C VAL A 146 4.02 -13.88 0.26
N ASP A 147 4.00 -12.57 0.51
CA ASP A 147 4.65 -11.98 1.68
C ASP A 147 3.64 -11.88 2.83
N LYS A 148 3.94 -12.53 3.95
CA LYS A 148 3.06 -12.56 5.13
C LYS A 148 3.10 -11.26 5.93
N ASN A 149 4.12 -10.45 5.71
CA ASN A 149 4.32 -9.19 6.41
C ASN A 149 3.68 -7.99 5.67
N THR A 150 3.06 -8.22 4.52
CA THR A 150 2.29 -7.21 3.78
C THR A 150 0.79 -7.50 3.92
N ILE A 151 0.06 -6.59 4.59
CA ILE A 151 -1.37 -6.70 4.88
C ILE A 151 -2.13 -5.70 3.99
N ALA A 152 -3.01 -6.19 3.12
CA ALA A 152 -3.79 -5.36 2.22
C ALA A 152 -5.26 -5.24 2.67
N GLN A 153 -5.77 -4.01 2.71
CA GLN A 153 -7.16 -3.70 3.10
C GLN A 153 -7.76 -2.59 2.22
N GLY A 154 -9.09 -2.57 2.08
CA GLY A 154 -9.81 -1.46 1.43
C GLY A 154 -10.12 -1.63 -0.05
N ILE A 155 -10.02 -2.87 -0.54
CA ILE A 155 -10.47 -3.30 -1.86
C ILE A 155 -11.55 -4.35 -1.64
N SER A 156 -12.78 -4.08 -2.09
CA SER A 156 -13.84 -5.09 -2.14
C SER A 156 -14.73 -4.85 -3.33
N THR A 157 -15.32 -5.92 -3.88
CA THR A 157 -16.25 -5.79 -5.00
C THR A 157 -17.60 -6.37 -4.62
N ALA A 158 -18.65 -5.56 -4.72
CA ALA A 158 -20.03 -6.01 -4.53
C ALA A 158 -20.56 -6.77 -5.76
N ILE A 159 -19.88 -6.64 -6.91
CA ILE A 159 -20.23 -7.27 -8.18
C ILE A 159 -19.07 -8.19 -8.61
N PRO A 160 -19.31 -9.42 -9.09
CA PRO A 160 -18.24 -10.29 -9.59
C PRO A 160 -17.36 -9.58 -10.64
N LEU A 161 -16.04 -9.76 -10.56
CA LEU A 161 -15.08 -9.13 -11.49
C LEU A 161 -15.31 -9.55 -12.96
N SER A 162 -15.89 -10.73 -13.19
CA SER A 162 -16.26 -11.23 -14.51
C SER A 162 -17.43 -10.47 -15.15
N SER A 163 -18.27 -9.81 -14.36
CA SER A 163 -19.46 -9.09 -14.85
C SER A 163 -19.08 -7.91 -15.76
N SER A 164 -19.84 -7.70 -16.83
CA SER A 164 -19.74 -6.50 -17.69
C SER A 164 -20.10 -5.20 -16.96
N GLU A 165 -20.82 -5.29 -15.84
CA GLU A 165 -21.20 -4.17 -14.99
C GLU A 165 -20.13 -3.80 -13.98
N SER A 166 -19.15 -4.69 -13.74
CA SER A 166 -18.05 -4.39 -12.83
C SER A 166 -17.23 -3.19 -13.35
N ARG A 167 -16.99 -2.24 -12.45
CA ARG A 167 -16.16 -1.05 -12.66
C ARG A 167 -14.93 -1.04 -11.75
N ALA A 168 -14.60 -2.18 -11.14
CA ALA A 168 -13.41 -2.33 -10.31
C ALA A 168 -12.16 -1.91 -11.10
N PHE A 169 -11.45 -0.91 -10.59
CA PHE A 169 -10.34 -0.29 -11.32
C PHE A 169 -9.15 -1.25 -11.51
N TRP A 170 -9.02 -2.27 -10.63
CA TRP A 170 -7.97 -3.29 -10.69
C TRP A 170 -8.33 -4.51 -11.55
N ARG A 171 -9.54 -4.57 -12.13
CA ARG A 171 -10.00 -5.73 -12.93
C ARG A 171 -9.05 -6.11 -14.07
N LYS A 172 -8.36 -5.13 -14.64
CA LYS A 172 -7.42 -5.30 -15.76
C LYS A 172 -5.96 -5.22 -15.33
N ASP A 173 -5.70 -5.12 -14.03
CA ASP A 173 -4.33 -5.09 -13.52
C ASP A 173 -3.76 -6.51 -13.54
N VAL A 174 -2.64 -6.68 -14.26
CA VAL A 174 -1.98 -7.98 -14.44
C VAL A 174 -1.43 -8.57 -13.13
N GLY A 175 -1.20 -7.74 -12.10
CA GLY A 175 -0.78 -8.21 -10.78
C GLY A 175 -1.93 -8.64 -9.87
N MET A 176 -3.17 -8.32 -10.24
CA MET A 176 -4.39 -8.63 -9.47
C MET A 176 -5.40 -9.47 -10.25
N ALA A 177 -5.11 -9.81 -11.51
CA ALA A 177 -5.90 -10.72 -12.32
C ALA A 177 -5.61 -12.15 -11.89
N ALA A 178 -6.67 -12.88 -11.51
CA ALA A 178 -6.62 -14.31 -11.21
C ALA A 178 -6.38 -15.16 -12.46
#